data_AF-A0A2V0R9F4-F1
#
_entry.id   AF-A0A2V0R9F4-F1
#
_cell.length_a   1.000
_cell.length_b   1.000
_cell.length_c   1.000
_cell.angle_alpha   90.00
_cell.angle_beta   90.00
_cell.angle_gamma   90.00
#
_symmetry.space_group_name_H-M   'P 1'
#
loop_
_entity.id
_entity.type
_entity.pdbx_description
1 polymer ?
#
loop_
_entity_poly.entity_id
_entity_poly.type
_entity_poly.pdbx_seq_one_letter_code
_entity_poly.pdbx_strand_id
1 'polypeptide(L)'
;MPNNRYRMQYGVMIDSELRSAGSALCRLLADHGVKYVSIDEPRTIYDRSWEMSAALGAMHRRPVFATGTVLAYEGRSPTFGKILGLSKKTKSYNGLALVTA
;
A
#
# COMPACT_ATOMS: atom_id res chain seq x y z
N MET A 1 15.33 3.84 -16.60
CA MET A 1 14.41 3.79 -15.43
C MET A 1 13.13 4.49 -15.84
N PRO A 2 11.94 3.99 -15.50
CA PRO A 2 10.73 4.75 -15.77
C PRO A 2 10.84 6.10 -15.05
N ASN A 3 10.51 7.19 -15.75
CA ASN A 3 10.49 8.54 -15.18
C ASN A 3 9.27 8.68 -14.27
N ASN A 4 9.28 7.97 -13.14
CA ASN A 4 8.18 8.01 -12.19
C ASN A 4 8.07 9.44 -11.66
N ARG A 5 6.92 10.06 -11.92
CA ARG A 5 6.58 11.36 -11.35
C ARG A 5 6.08 11.10 -9.94
N TYR A 6 6.55 11.84 -8.96
CA TYR A 6 6.12 11.67 -7.56
C TYR A 6 5.30 12.86 -7.09
N ARG A 7 4.40 12.60 -6.15
CA ARG A 7 3.67 13.60 -5.37
C ARG A 7 3.96 13.41 -3.88
N MET A 8 4.20 14.50 -3.18
CA MET A 8 4.42 14.48 -1.73
C MET A 8 3.07 14.38 -1.00
N GLN A 9 2.94 13.42 -0.08
CA GLN A 9 1.76 13.26 0.77
C GLN A 9 2.17 12.81 2.18
N TYR A 10 1.87 13.61 3.21
CA TYR A 10 2.27 13.37 4.61
C TYR A 10 3.75 12.99 4.80
N GLY A 11 4.66 13.64 4.05
CA GLY A 11 6.11 13.39 4.16
C GLY A 11 6.61 12.18 3.36
N VAL A 12 5.75 11.50 2.61
CA VAL A 12 6.09 10.38 1.74
C VAL A 12 5.93 10.78 0.27
N MET A 13 6.92 10.44 -0.56
CA MET A 13 6.87 10.59 -2.01
C MET A 13 6.13 9.40 -2.61
N ILE A 14 4.91 9.61 -3.08
CA ILE A 14 4.06 8.59 -3.69
C ILE A 14 4.14 8.71 -5.20
N ASP A 15 4.33 7.59 -5.90
CA ASP A 15 4.25 7.52 -7.35
C ASP A 15 2.92 8.10 -7.86
N SER A 16 2.96 8.95 -8.88
CA SER A 16 1.75 9.59 -9.43
C SER A 16 0.84 8.60 -10.12
N GLU A 17 1.35 7.42 -10.49
CA GLU A 17 0.55 6.33 -11.01
C GLU A 17 -0.27 5.62 -9.90
N LEU A 18 0.06 5.83 -8.62
CA LEU A 18 -0.81 5.53 -7.47
C LEU A 18 -1.77 6.71 -7.27
N ARG A 19 -2.87 6.70 -8.05
CA ARG A 19 -3.84 7.81 -8.09
C ARG A 19 -4.53 8.04 -6.76
N SER A 20 -4.65 7.00 -5.95
CA SER A 20 -5.26 7.06 -4.63
C SER A 20 -4.34 6.47 -3.57
N ALA A 21 -4.11 7.25 -2.51
CA ALA A 21 -3.40 6.82 -1.31
C ALA A 21 -4.07 7.49 -0.10
N GLY A 22 -4.55 6.68 0.84
CA GLY A 22 -5.20 7.14 2.06
C GLY A 22 -4.23 7.91 2.95
N SER A 23 -4.72 8.96 3.61
CA SER A 23 -3.94 9.70 4.60
C SER A 23 -3.47 8.82 5.76
N ALA A 24 -4.28 7.85 6.19
CA ALA A 24 -3.93 6.88 7.22
C ALA A 24 -2.71 6.03 6.83
N LEU A 25 -2.69 5.51 5.59
CA LEU A 25 -1.51 4.80 5.07
C LEU A 25 -0.29 5.72 5.04
N CYS A 26 -0.42 6.93 4.49
CA CYS A 26 0.74 7.81 4.32
C CYS A 26 1.37 8.19 5.66
N ARG A 27 0.55 8.46 6.68
CA ARG A 27 1.02 8.70 8.06
C ARG A 27 1.74 7.47 8.63
N LEU A 28 1.17 6.27 8.46
CA LEU A 28 1.81 5.02 8.88
C LEU A 28 3.17 4.83 8.20
N LEU A 29 3.24 5.04 6.88
CA LEU A 29 4.48 4.90 6.13
C LEU A 29 5.56 5.88 6.62
N ALA A 30 5.19 7.14 6.85
CA ALA A 30 6.08 8.15 7.39
C ALA A 30 6.62 7.78 8.79
N ASP A 31 5.74 7.33 9.69
CA ASP A 31 6.11 6.89 11.06
C ASP A 31 7.06 5.70 11.05
N HIS A 32 6.99 4.85 10.01
CA HIS A 32 7.89 3.72 9.80
C HIS A 32 9.13 4.06 8.96
N GLY A 33 9.37 5.35 8.68
CA GLY A 33 10.57 5.85 8.00
C GLY A 33 10.59 5.65 6.48
N VAL A 34 9.44 5.33 5.88
CA VAL A 34 9.31 5.17 4.43
C VAL A 34 9.29 6.55 3.77
N LYS A 35 10.21 6.77 2.83
CA LYS A 35 10.33 8.03 2.09
C LYS A 35 9.70 7.99 0.70
N TYR A 36 9.67 6.83 0.07
CA TYR A 36 9.21 6.63 -1.30
C TYR A 36 8.31 5.41 -1.41
N VAL A 37 7.24 5.52 -2.18
CA VAL A 37 6.41 4.40 -2.63
C VAL A 37 6.35 4.45 -4.16
N SER A 38 6.75 3.36 -4.79
CA SER A 38 6.81 3.23 -6.26
C SER A 38 6.05 1.99 -6.72
N ILE A 39 5.55 2.04 -7.96
CA ILE A 39 5.08 0.84 -8.68
C ILE A 39 6.20 0.39 -9.62
N ASP A 40 6.46 -0.92 -9.67
CA ASP A 40 7.52 -1.49 -10.50
C ASP A 40 7.08 -1.67 -11.97
N GLU A 41 5.82 -2.02 -12.20
CA GLU A 41 5.25 -2.16 -13.55
C GLU A 41 4.51 -0.89 -14.01
N PRO A 42 4.57 -0.53 -15.30
CA PRO A 42 3.89 0.65 -15.84
C PRO A 42 2.38 0.44 -15.91
N ARG A 43 1.69 0.66 -14.79
CA ARG A 43 0.23 0.64 -14.71
C ARG A 43 -0.28 1.69 -13.73
N THR A 44 -1.25 2.47 -14.17
CA THR A 44 -2.01 3.34 -13.28
C THR A 44 -2.86 2.50 -12.34
N ILE A 45 -2.70 2.69 -11.03
CA ILE A 45 -3.52 2.07 -9.99
C ILE A 45 -4.47 3.12 -9.43
N TYR A 46 -5.76 2.89 -9.64
CA TYR A 46 -6.83 3.80 -9.20
C TYR A 46 -7.37 3.47 -7.81
N ASP A 47 -7.30 2.22 -7.40
CA ASP A 47 -7.85 1.76 -6.14
C ASP A 47 -6.84 1.79 -4.98
N ARG A 48 -7.35 1.51 -3.79
CA ARG A 48 -6.61 1.49 -2.53
C ARG A 48 -6.38 0.07 -2.02
N SER A 49 -6.52 -0.95 -2.86
CA SER A 49 -6.42 -2.35 -2.45
C SER A 49 -5.00 -2.79 -2.12
N TRP A 50 -4.00 -2.00 -2.53
CA TRP A 50 -2.58 -2.21 -2.28
C TRP A 50 -2.13 -1.72 -0.89
N GLU A 51 -2.94 -0.91 -0.21
CA GLU A 51 -2.51 -0.19 0.99
C GLU A 51 -2.17 -1.13 2.15
N MET A 52 -2.92 -2.22 2.31
CA MET A 52 -2.65 -3.22 3.35
C MET A 52 -1.29 -3.88 3.15
N SER A 53 -0.89 -4.19 1.91
CA SER A 53 0.45 -4.73 1.61
C SER A 53 1.54 -3.73 2.00
N ALA A 54 1.39 -2.47 1.61
CA ALA A 54 2.37 -1.43 1.91
C ALA A 54 2.50 -1.19 3.42
N ALA A 55 1.38 -1.14 4.14
CA ALA A 55 1.37 -0.98 5.59
C ALA A 55 2.06 -2.14 6.31
N LEU A 56 1.65 -3.38 6.03
CA LEU A 56 2.23 -4.57 6.66
C LEU A 56 3.71 -4.75 6.30
N GLY A 57 4.08 -4.43 5.05
CA GLY A 57 5.47 -4.45 4.61
C GLY A 57 6.33 -3.45 5.38
N ALA A 58 5.85 -2.23 5.58
CA ALA A 58 6.54 -1.20 6.38
C ALA A 58 6.63 -1.57 7.87
N MET A 59 5.55 -2.11 8.44
CA MET A 59 5.50 -2.51 9.85
C MET A 59 6.43 -3.69 10.16
N HIS A 60 6.46 -4.70 9.29
CA HIS A 60 7.23 -5.92 9.52
C HIS A 60 8.62 -5.92 8.88
N ARG A 61 8.94 -4.91 8.06
CA ARG A 61 10.20 -4.81 7.31
C ARG A 61 10.50 -6.06 6.48
N ARG A 62 9.46 -6.63 5.86
CA ARG A 62 9.57 -7.82 4.99
C ARG A 62 8.52 -7.75 3.87
N PRO A 63 8.72 -8.47 2.76
CA PRO A 63 7.71 -8.60 1.71
C PRO A 63 6.41 -9.20 2.27
N VAL A 64 5.27 -8.64 1.87
CA VAL A 64 3.94 -9.11 2.24
C VAL A 64 3.05 -9.11 1.00
N PHE A 65 2.27 -10.18 0.80
CA PHE A 65 1.23 -10.24 -0.22
C PHE A 65 -0.14 -10.13 0.45
N ALA A 66 -0.64 -8.91 0.57
CA ALA A 66 -1.91 -8.59 1.21
C ALA A 66 -2.80 -7.68 0.37
N THR A 67 -4.10 -7.70 0.64
CA THR A 67 -5.07 -6.83 -0.02
C THR A 67 -6.07 -6.26 0.96
N GLY A 68 -6.28 -4.96 0.88
CA GLY A 68 -7.13 -4.23 1.81
C GLY A 68 -6.83 -2.73 1.74
N THR A 69 -7.75 -1.94 2.24
CA THR A 69 -7.54 -0.50 2.44
C THR A 69 -7.06 -0.24 3.86
N VAL A 70 -6.34 0.87 4.10
CA VAL A 70 -6.06 1.36 5.45
C VAL A 70 -7.12 2.42 5.78
N LEU A 71 -8.06 2.06 6.65
CA LEU A 71 -9.18 2.94 7.03
C LEU A 71 -8.73 3.97 8.08
N ALA A 72 -8.00 3.50 9.09
CA ALA A 72 -7.51 4.31 10.19
C ALA A 72 -6.10 3.88 10.59
N TYR A 73 -5.37 4.79 11.24
CA TYR A 73 -4.08 4.54 11.85
C TYR A 73 -3.98 5.41 13.11
N GLU A 74 -4.16 4.77 14.27
CA GLU A 74 -4.21 5.41 15.59
C GLU A 74 -3.38 4.60 16.57
N GLY A 75 -2.60 5.26 17.43
CA GLY A 75 -1.79 4.58 18.43
C GLY A 75 -0.85 3.50 17.85
N ARG A 76 -0.31 3.73 16.64
CA ARG A 76 0.52 2.79 15.86
C ARG A 76 -0.19 1.50 15.38
N SER A 77 -1.51 1.44 15.51
CA SER A 77 -2.33 0.31 15.05
C SER A 77 -3.15 0.71 13.82
N PRO A 78 -2.96 0.07 12.65
CA PRO A 78 -3.83 0.28 11.51
C PRO A 78 -5.13 -0.53 11.63
N THR A 79 -6.23 0.06 11.14
CA THR A 79 -7.48 -0.66 10.88
C THR A 79 -7.61 -0.90 9.39
N PHE A 80 -7.75 -2.16 9.00
CA PHE A 80 -7.89 -2.53 7.59
C PHE A 80 -9.35 -2.64 7.16
N GLY A 81 -9.61 -2.27 5.91
CA GLY A 81 -10.92 -2.37 5.28
C GLY A 81 -10.90 -3.35 4.12
N LYS A 82 -12.07 -3.95 3.87
CA LYS A 82 -12.27 -4.87 2.75
C LYS A 82 -12.21 -4.13 1.40
N ILE A 83 -11.97 -4.90 0.35
CA ILE A 83 -12.00 -4.44 -1.04
C ILE A 83 -13.09 -5.16 -1.82
N LEU A 84 -13.58 -4.51 -2.88
CA LEU A 84 -14.43 -5.17 -3.86
C LEU A 84 -13.59 -6.07 -4.77
N GLY A 85 -14.18 -7.16 -5.27
CA GLY A 85 -13.51 -8.05 -6.21
C GLY A 85 -12.43 -8.95 -5.61
N LEU A 86 -12.45 -9.19 -4.29
CA LEU A 86 -11.51 -10.09 -3.62
C LEU A 86 -11.44 -11.49 -4.28
N SER A 87 -12.59 -12.01 -4.74
CA SER A 87 -12.68 -13.29 -5.43
C SER A 87 -11.91 -13.35 -6.75
N LYS A 88 -11.58 -12.19 -7.35
CA LYS A 88 -10.80 -12.09 -8.59
C LYS A 88 -9.29 -12.03 -8.35
N LYS A 89 -8.83 -11.88 -7.10
CA LYS A 89 -7.40 -11.82 -6.79
C LYS A 89 -6.79 -13.21 -6.75
N THR A 90 -5.53 -13.31 -7.21
CA THR A 90 -4.76 -14.55 -7.05
C THR A 90 -4.57 -14.86 -5.56
N LYS A 91 -4.61 -16.14 -5.21
CA LYS A 91 -4.48 -16.61 -3.81
C LYS A 91 -3.04 -16.64 -3.33
N SER A 92 -2.07 -16.57 -4.23
CA SER A 92 -0.64 -16.50 -3.89
C SER A 92 0.16 -15.79 -4.98
N TYR A 93 1.31 -15.25 -4.59
CA TYR A 93 2.28 -14.62 -5.48
C TYR A 93 3.69 -14.72 -4.87
N ASN A 94 4.69 -15.10 -5.66
CA ASN A 94 6.08 -15.27 -5.22
C ASN A 94 6.24 -16.07 -3.90
N GLY A 95 5.49 -17.18 -3.76
CA GLY A 95 5.53 -18.04 -2.56
C GLY A 95 4.83 -17.48 -1.32
N LEU A 96 4.20 -16.30 -1.42
CA LEU A 96 3.42 -15.69 -0.34
C LEU A 96 1.92 -15.96 -0.56
N ALA A 97 1.23 -16.41 0.49
CA ALA A 97 -0.23 -16.54 0.50
C ALA A 97 -0.89 -15.16 0.65
N LEU A 98 -2.03 -14.96 -0.03
CA LEU A 98 -2.80 -13.72 0.05
C LEU A 98 -3.37 -13.53 1.46
N VAL A 99 -3.01 -12.42 2.09
CA VAL A 99 -3.63 -11.93 3.34
C VAL A 99 -4.72 -10.92 3.00
N THR A 100 -5.85 -10.96 3.71
CA THR A 100 -7.01 -10.10 3.45
C THR A 100 -7.47 -9.41 4.74
N ALA A 101 -8.08 -8.23 4.61
CA ALA A 101 -8.71 -7.51 5.71
C ALA A 101 -9.98 -8.20 6.26
#